data_AF-A0A2V8Q1E4-F1
#
_entry.id   AF-A0A2V8Q1E4-F1
#
_cell.length_a   1.000
_cell.length_b   1.000
_cell.length_c   1.000
_cell.angle_alpha   90.00
_cell.angle_beta   90.00
_cell.angle_gamma   90.00
#
_symmetry.space_group_name_H-M   'P 1'
#
loop_
_entity.id
_entity.type
_entity.pdbx_description
1 polymer ?
#
loop_
_entity_poly.entity_id
_entity_poly.type
_entity_poly.pdbx_seq_one_letter_code
_entity_poly.pdbx_strand_id
1 'polypeptide(L)'
;MFSDQFRRGESEKGKLAGVKGSKLISGLSDVAWKAFQSVNQRLPEGESIRPSWAPGPLLKSYERTSPPLGFPRETDSLCPTCVKEVRNAVITGEVSLETLMHQHPGEIKAQIVEDNGQVVMRKNCPKHGEFVDVLSTDLDETSKLLKTKTFIDTELQTFSSAAARC
;
A
#
# COMPACT_ATOMS: atom_id res chain seq x y z
N MET A 1 7.33 -34.96 -12.42
CA MET A 1 5.89 -35.09 -12.14
C MET A 1 5.36 -33.72 -11.72
N PHE A 2 5.08 -32.86 -12.70
CA PHE A 2 4.27 -31.64 -12.59
C PHE A 2 3.83 -31.36 -14.02
N SER A 3 2.55 -31.52 -14.29
CA SER A 3 1.97 -31.68 -15.62
C SER A 3 1.77 -30.34 -16.33
N ASP A 4 2.43 -30.18 -17.48
CA ASP A 4 2.21 -29.18 -18.52
C ASP A 4 0.82 -29.32 -19.19
N GLN A 5 -0.25 -29.17 -18.42
CA GLN A 5 -1.63 -29.18 -18.92
C GLN A 5 -2.22 -27.78 -19.17
N PHE A 6 -1.40 -26.73 -19.20
CA PHE A 6 -1.88 -25.38 -19.57
C PHE A 6 -1.94 -25.11 -21.07
N ARG A 7 -1.72 -26.13 -21.93
CA ARG A 7 -2.06 -26.02 -23.35
C ARG A 7 -3.57 -26.27 -23.52
N ARG A 8 -4.35 -25.25 -23.16
CA ARG A 8 -5.79 -25.16 -23.42
C ARG A 8 -6.01 -25.32 -24.93
N GLY A 9 -6.79 -26.33 -25.30
CA GLY A 9 -6.92 -26.82 -26.66
C GLY A 9 -7.29 -25.75 -27.68
N GLU A 10 -6.36 -25.48 -28.60
CA GLU A 10 -6.69 -25.01 -29.94
C GLU A 10 -7.10 -26.24 -30.76
N SER A 11 -8.35 -26.67 -30.58
CA SER A 11 -8.96 -27.62 -31.50
C SER A 11 -10.31 -27.09 -31.93
N GLU A 12 -10.30 -26.60 -33.17
CA GLU A 12 -11.41 -26.63 -34.11
C GLU A 12 -12.69 -25.85 -33.78
N LYS A 13 -12.78 -24.66 -34.38
CA LYS A 13 -13.75 -24.27 -35.44
C LYS A 13 -14.38 -22.91 -35.20
N GLY A 14 -14.19 -22.02 -36.18
CA GLY A 14 -15.01 -20.82 -36.30
C GLY A 14 -14.39 -19.69 -37.11
N LYS A 15 -14.11 -19.93 -38.39
CA LYS A 15 -14.00 -19.00 -39.54
C LYS A 15 -14.13 -17.47 -39.29
N LEU A 16 -13.28 -16.84 -38.47
CA LEU A 16 -13.12 -15.37 -38.43
C LEU A 16 -11.63 -14.96 -38.32
N ALA A 17 -10.91 -15.34 -39.37
CA ALA A 17 -9.76 -14.70 -40.01
C ALA A 17 -9.04 -13.50 -39.33
N GLY A 18 -7.80 -13.76 -38.85
CA GLY A 18 -6.62 -12.89 -39.00
C GLY A 18 -6.54 -11.56 -38.23
N VAL A 19 -5.40 -10.87 -38.38
CA VAL A 19 -5.01 -9.60 -37.73
C VAL A 19 -6.06 -8.48 -37.92
N LYS A 20 -6.94 -8.58 -38.93
CA LYS A 20 -8.03 -7.63 -39.18
C LYS A 20 -9.26 -7.89 -38.29
N GLY A 21 -9.59 -9.15 -38.02
CA GLY A 21 -10.65 -9.53 -37.07
C GLY A 21 -10.29 -9.14 -35.63
N SER A 22 -9.04 -9.34 -35.22
CA SER A 22 -8.56 -8.91 -33.91
C SER A 22 -8.60 -7.39 -33.74
N LYS A 23 -8.21 -6.62 -34.77
CA LYS A 23 -8.29 -5.14 -34.77
C LYS A 23 -9.72 -4.61 -34.68
N LEU A 24 -10.68 -5.28 -35.32
CA LEU A 24 -12.10 -4.92 -35.23
C LEU A 24 -12.63 -5.17 -33.82
N ILE A 25 -12.36 -6.34 -33.24
CA ILE A 25 -12.78 -6.69 -31.88
C ILE A 25 -12.14 -5.75 -30.85
N SER A 26 -10.84 -5.44 -31.00
CA SER A 26 -10.16 -4.50 -30.10
C SER A 26 -10.72 -3.09 -30.23
N GLY A 27 -11.05 -2.63 -31.45
CA GLY A 27 -11.64 -1.32 -31.68
C GLY A 27 -13.03 -1.19 -31.06
N LEU A 28 -13.88 -2.22 -31.22
CA LEU A 28 -15.20 -2.26 -30.58
C LEU A 28 -15.09 -2.29 -29.05
N SER A 29 -14.12 -3.02 -28.51
CA SER A 29 -13.87 -3.09 -27.06
C SER A 29 -13.42 -1.75 -26.50
N ASP A 30 -12.56 -1.00 -27.19
CA ASP A 30 -12.12 0.34 -26.79
C ASP A 30 -13.29 1.34 -26.75
N VAL A 31 -14.16 1.31 -27.76
CA VAL A 31 -15.37 2.14 -27.80
C VAL A 31 -16.31 1.79 -26.65
N ALA A 32 -16.54 0.50 -26.42
CA ALA A 32 -17.38 0.04 -25.30
C ALA A 32 -16.81 0.48 -23.94
N TRP A 33 -15.48 0.38 -23.75
CA TRP A 33 -14.81 0.79 -22.52
C TRP A 33 -14.93 2.30 -22.27
N LYS A 34 -14.75 3.12 -23.32
CA LYS A 34 -14.92 4.57 -23.22
C LYS A 34 -16.35 4.97 -22.90
N ALA A 35 -17.34 4.33 -23.52
CA ALA A 35 -18.75 4.55 -23.20
C ALA A 35 -19.06 4.18 -21.74
N PHE A 36 -18.56 3.04 -21.27
CA PHE A 36 -18.71 2.60 -19.88
C PHE A 36 -18.05 3.57 -18.88
N GLN A 37 -16.80 3.98 -19.12
CA GLN A 37 -16.12 4.97 -18.27
C GLN A 37 -16.88 6.30 -18.22
N SER A 38 -17.41 6.75 -19.35
CA SER A 38 -18.17 8.01 -19.43
C SER A 38 -19.44 7.96 -18.58
N VAL A 39 -20.11 6.81 -18.51
CA VAL A 39 -21.25 6.62 -17.60
C VAL A 39 -20.77 6.56 -16.15
N ASN A 40 -19.71 5.80 -15.88
CA ASN A 40 -19.17 5.61 -14.53
C ASN A 40 -18.67 6.93 -13.89
N GLN A 41 -18.17 7.88 -14.68
CA GLN A 41 -17.74 9.20 -14.20
C GLN A 41 -18.91 10.16 -13.90
N ARG A 42 -20.09 9.96 -14.51
CA ARG A 42 -21.26 10.84 -14.31
C ARG A 42 -22.16 10.40 -13.16
N LEU A 43 -22.10 9.12 -12.79
CA LEU A 43 -22.86 8.61 -11.66
C LEU A 43 -22.16 8.99 -10.35
N PRO A 44 -22.91 9.41 -9.32
CA PRO A 44 -22.33 9.64 -8.02
C PRO A 44 -21.77 8.31 -7.50
N GLU A 45 -20.57 8.38 -6.96
CA GLU A 45 -19.93 7.26 -6.31
C GLU A 45 -20.75 6.75 -5.11
N GLY A 46 -20.93 5.43 -5.01
CA GLY A 46 -21.68 4.80 -3.94
C GLY A 46 -21.03 4.92 -2.57
N GLU A 47 -21.79 4.59 -1.52
CA GLU A 47 -21.24 4.44 -0.17
C GLU A 47 -20.19 3.33 -0.13
N SER A 48 -19.16 3.53 0.69
CA SER A 48 -18.14 2.52 0.89
C SER A 48 -18.64 1.36 1.75
N ILE A 49 -18.00 0.20 1.57
CA ILE A 49 -18.35 -1.03 2.27
C ILE A 49 -18.14 -0.85 3.78
N ARG A 50 -19.18 -1.16 4.56
CA ARG A 50 -19.16 -1.16 6.04
C ARG A 50 -19.19 -2.59 6.57
N PRO A 51 -18.03 -3.27 6.73
CA PRO A 51 -18.01 -4.59 7.33
C PRO A 51 -18.29 -4.50 8.85
N SER A 52 -18.92 -5.54 9.43
CA SER A 52 -19.30 -5.56 10.85
C SER A 52 -18.13 -5.55 11.83
N TRP A 53 -16.93 -5.93 11.37
CA TRP A 53 -15.72 -5.98 12.20
C TRP A 53 -14.96 -4.64 12.25
N ALA A 54 -15.28 -3.68 11.39
CA ALA A 54 -14.62 -2.38 11.37
C ALA A 54 -15.48 -1.34 12.11
N PRO A 55 -14.85 -0.39 12.83
CA PRO A 55 -15.58 0.67 13.53
C PRO A 55 -16.27 1.67 12.57
N GLY A 56 -15.91 1.67 11.29
CA GLY A 56 -16.46 2.58 10.30
C GLY A 56 -16.33 2.05 8.86
N PRO A 57 -16.88 2.79 7.87
CA PRO A 57 -16.73 2.46 6.47
C PRO A 57 -15.28 2.43 6.02
N LEU A 58 -14.96 1.54 5.08
CA LEU A 58 -13.64 1.53 4.45
C LEU A 58 -13.44 2.83 3.66
N LEU A 59 -12.38 3.58 3.98
CA LEU A 59 -12.04 4.82 3.29
C LEU A 59 -11.76 4.56 1.81
N LYS A 60 -12.22 5.45 0.94
CA LYS A 60 -11.90 5.44 -0.50
C LYS A 60 -10.45 5.87 -0.71
N SER A 61 -9.88 5.55 -1.87
CA SER A 61 -8.45 5.79 -2.15
C SER A 61 -8.02 7.24 -1.94
N TYR A 62 -8.86 8.20 -2.31
CA TYR A 62 -8.58 9.63 -2.19
C TYR A 62 -8.85 10.18 -0.77
N GLU A 63 -9.55 9.43 0.09
CA GLU A 63 -9.77 9.78 1.49
C GLU A 63 -8.64 9.27 2.40
N ARG A 64 -7.76 8.41 1.87
CA ARG A 64 -6.62 7.87 2.61
C ARG A 64 -5.54 8.94 2.72
N THR A 65 -5.11 9.21 3.95
CA THR A 65 -3.94 10.05 4.20
C THR A 65 -2.66 9.26 3.99
N SER A 66 -1.66 9.89 3.36
CA SER A 66 -0.31 9.34 3.29
C SER A 66 0.53 9.92 4.43
N PRO A 67 1.39 9.13 5.09
CA PRO A 67 2.34 9.67 6.05
C PRO A 67 3.27 10.67 5.36
N PRO A 68 3.87 11.63 6.09
CA PRO A 68 4.84 12.56 5.50
C PRO A 68 6.02 11.77 4.91
N LEU A 69 6.08 11.76 3.58
CA LEU A 69 7.18 11.22 2.80
C LEU A 69 8.30 12.27 2.72
N GLY A 70 9.51 11.87 3.09
CA GLY A 70 10.68 12.74 3.20
C GLY A 70 11.83 12.00 3.89
N PHE A 71 13.05 12.46 3.65
CA PHE A 71 14.25 11.80 4.17
C PHE A 71 15.37 12.83 4.43
N PRO A 72 16.01 12.83 5.61
CA PRO A 72 15.70 12.03 6.81
C PRO A 72 14.37 12.45 7.46
N ARG A 73 13.74 11.55 8.21
CA ARG A 73 12.49 11.85 8.94
C ARG A 73 12.40 11.14 10.28
N GLU A 74 11.62 11.71 11.18
CA GLU A 74 11.22 11.09 12.44
C GLU A 74 9.88 10.37 12.28
N THR A 75 9.76 9.19 12.87
CA THR A 75 8.57 8.33 12.81
C THR A 75 8.31 7.66 14.13
N ASP A 76 7.05 7.36 14.43
CA ASP A 76 6.70 6.49 15.55
C ASP A 76 7.03 5.05 15.23
N SER A 77 7.69 4.37 16.16
CA SER A 77 8.06 2.97 16.03
C SER A 77 7.81 2.24 17.35
N LEU A 78 7.87 0.91 17.31
CA LEU A 78 7.75 0.08 18.50
C LEU A 78 9.11 -0.42 18.97
N CYS A 79 9.33 -0.37 20.29
CA CYS A 79 10.47 -1.02 20.93
C CYS A 79 10.29 -2.55 20.88
N PRO A 80 11.26 -3.29 20.32
CA PRO A 80 11.14 -4.75 20.16
C PRO A 80 11.11 -5.50 21.49
N THR A 81 11.63 -4.91 22.57
CA THR A 81 11.65 -5.52 23.91
C THR A 81 10.41 -5.16 24.72
N CYS A 82 10.06 -3.87 24.84
CA CYS A 82 8.82 -3.44 25.52
C CYS A 82 7.58 -4.18 24.99
N VAL A 83 7.44 -4.33 23.66
CA VAL A 83 6.27 -5.00 23.07
C VAL A 83 6.20 -6.47 23.47
N LYS A 84 7.34 -7.15 23.59
CA LYS A 84 7.38 -8.55 24.05
C LYS A 84 7.00 -8.67 25.52
N GLU A 85 7.54 -7.80 26.37
CA GLU A 85 7.24 -7.76 27.80
C GLU A 85 5.74 -7.54 28.05
N VAL A 86 5.16 -6.50 27.42
CA VAL A 86 3.74 -6.18 27.61
C VAL A 86 2.84 -7.27 27.03
N ARG A 87 3.17 -7.81 25.85
CA ARG A 87 2.41 -8.93 25.28
C ARG A 87 2.42 -10.13 26.23
N ASN A 88 3.56 -10.46 26.82
CA ASN A 88 3.65 -11.57 27.76
C ASN A 88 2.82 -11.30 29.02
N ALA A 89 2.88 -10.09 29.58
CA ALA A 89 2.07 -9.70 30.74
C ALA A 89 0.55 -9.77 30.48
N VAL A 90 0.12 -9.47 29.26
CA VAL A 90 -1.29 -9.64 28.86
C VAL A 90 -1.66 -11.11 28.72
N ILE A 91 -0.77 -11.94 28.17
CA ILE A 91 -0.99 -13.39 28.04
C ILE A 91 -1.04 -14.07 29.41
N THR A 92 -0.21 -13.66 30.38
CA THR A 92 -0.21 -14.20 31.74
C THR A 92 -1.33 -13.66 32.62
N GLY A 93 -2.04 -12.61 32.17
CA GLY A 93 -3.14 -11.98 32.91
C GLY A 93 -2.69 -10.96 33.95
N GLU A 94 -1.41 -10.56 33.96
CA GLU A 94 -0.89 -9.49 34.83
C GLU A 94 -1.42 -8.10 34.42
N VAL A 95 -1.68 -7.92 33.11
CA VAL A 95 -2.15 -6.65 32.54
C VAL A 95 -3.38 -6.89 31.66
N SER A 96 -4.35 -5.98 31.72
CA SER A 96 -5.56 -6.04 30.89
C SER A 96 -5.27 -5.78 29.41
N LEU A 97 -6.08 -6.34 28.50
CA LEU A 97 -5.98 -6.08 27.06
C LEU A 97 -6.19 -4.58 26.71
N GLU A 98 -7.02 -3.88 27.47
CA GLU A 98 -7.32 -2.45 27.27
C GLU A 98 -6.06 -1.58 27.35
N THR A 99 -5.08 -1.99 28.16
CA THR A 99 -3.79 -1.32 28.26
C THR A 99 -3.05 -1.30 26.91
N LEU A 100 -3.07 -2.39 26.15
CA LEU A 100 -2.49 -2.43 24.81
C LEU A 100 -3.26 -1.57 23.80
N MET A 101 -4.59 -1.50 23.94
CA MET A 101 -5.46 -0.80 23.00
C MET A 101 -5.40 0.72 23.13
N HIS A 102 -5.21 1.23 24.36
CA HIS A 102 -5.37 2.66 24.65
C HIS A 102 -4.10 3.38 25.12
N GLN A 103 -3.12 2.66 25.70
CA GLN A 103 -1.93 3.30 26.27
C GLN A 103 -0.69 3.23 25.36
N HIS A 104 -0.79 2.52 24.23
CA HIS A 104 0.28 2.32 23.25
C HIS A 104 1.67 2.04 23.88
N PRO A 105 1.77 1.05 24.78
CA PRO A 105 3.00 0.83 25.53
C PRO A 105 4.12 0.31 24.61
N GLY A 106 5.29 0.95 24.69
CA GLY A 106 6.44 0.62 23.85
C GLY A 106 6.52 1.43 22.55
N GLU A 107 5.61 2.37 22.32
CA GLU A 107 5.77 3.40 21.29
C GLU A 107 6.95 4.33 21.63
N ILE A 108 7.88 4.45 20.69
CA ILE A 108 9.09 5.27 20.80
C ILE A 108 9.38 5.98 19.48
N LYS A 109 9.97 7.17 19.56
CA LYS A 109 10.43 7.90 18.38
C LYS A 109 11.62 7.20 17.74
N ALA A 110 11.60 7.17 16.41
CA ALA A 110 12.64 6.61 15.57
C ALA A 110 13.05 7.60 14.49
N GLN A 111 14.33 7.61 14.17
CA GLN A 111 14.88 8.41 13.08
C GLN A 111 15.29 7.48 11.95
N ILE A 112 14.77 7.76 10.76
CA ILE A 112 15.18 7.08 9.53
C ILE A 112 16.30 7.92 8.91
N VAL A 113 17.51 7.36 8.86
CA VAL A 113 18.73 8.04 8.42
C VAL A 113 19.55 7.17 7.47
N GLU A 114 20.41 7.81 6.67
CA GLU A 114 21.39 7.17 5.80
C GLU A 114 22.66 6.94 6.64
N ASP A 115 23.12 5.70 6.73
CA ASP A 115 24.32 5.33 7.48
C ASP A 115 25.09 4.20 6.76
N ASN A 116 26.39 4.39 6.55
CA ASN A 116 27.30 3.41 5.92
C ASN A 116 26.79 2.77 4.62
N GLY A 117 26.17 3.55 3.73
CA GLY A 117 25.66 2.95 2.50
C GLY A 117 24.35 2.19 2.70
N GLN A 118 23.60 2.44 3.77
CA GLN A 118 22.33 1.75 4.10
C GLN A 118 21.31 2.73 4.66
N VAL A 119 20.03 2.43 4.49
CA VAL A 119 18.96 3.14 5.18
C VAL A 119 18.66 2.42 6.49
N VAL A 120 18.85 3.11 7.60
CA VAL A 120 18.66 2.55 8.95
C VAL A 120 17.59 3.34 9.71
N MET A 121 16.82 2.62 10.54
CA MET A 121 15.89 3.18 11.50
C MET A 121 16.51 3.07 12.89
N ARG A 122 16.99 4.19 13.43
CA ARG A 122 17.54 4.30 14.78
C ARG A 122 16.43 4.60 15.76
N LYS A 123 16.34 3.82 16.82
CA LYS A 123 15.31 3.94 17.85
C LYS A 123 15.99 4.01 19.19
N ASN A 124 15.53 4.88 20.08
CA ASN A 124 16.04 4.95 21.44
C ASN A 124 14.91 4.70 22.44
N CYS A 125 15.01 3.61 23.18
CA CYS A 125 14.09 3.28 24.25
C CYS A 125 14.68 3.69 25.60
N PRO A 126 13.96 4.44 26.45
CA PRO A 126 14.46 4.82 27.77
C PRO A 126 14.72 3.63 28.70
N LYS A 127 14.12 2.46 28.43
CA LYS A 127 14.27 1.24 29.24
C LYS A 127 15.32 0.28 28.69
N HIS A 128 15.38 0.12 27.36
CA HIS A 128 16.16 -0.93 26.71
C HIS A 128 17.31 -0.43 25.83
N GLY A 129 17.51 0.90 25.75
CA GLY A 129 18.63 1.51 25.02
C GLY A 129 18.37 1.72 23.54
N GLU A 130 19.46 1.84 22.77
CA GLU A 130 19.42 2.07 21.33
C GLU A 130 19.23 0.76 20.54
N PHE A 131 18.40 0.84 19.51
CA PHE A 131 18.21 -0.20 18.50
C PHE A 131 18.42 0.40 17.11
N VAL A 132 19.03 -0.37 16.22
CA VAL A 132 19.25 0.02 14.83
C VAL A 132 18.69 -1.07 13.93
N ASP A 133 17.62 -0.76 13.22
CA ASP A 133 17.01 -1.67 12.24
C ASP A 133 17.43 -1.26 10.84
N VAL A 134 18.04 -2.17 10.08
CA VAL A 134 18.34 -1.93 8.66
C VAL A 134 17.05 -2.05 7.86
N LEU A 135 16.63 -0.96 7.21
CA LEU A 135 15.47 -0.95 6.33
C LEU A 135 15.84 -1.33 4.91
N SER A 136 17.02 -0.92 4.44
CA SER A 136 17.54 -1.25 3.12
C SER A 136 19.06 -1.22 3.08
N THR A 137 19.64 -2.17 2.37
CA THR A 137 21.07 -2.21 2.04
C THR A 137 21.38 -1.49 0.72
N ASP A 138 20.38 -1.23 -0.12
CA ASP A 138 20.54 -0.50 -1.38
C ASP A 138 20.07 0.95 -1.22
N LEU A 139 21.02 1.88 -1.09
CA LEU A 139 20.71 3.31 -0.95
C LEU A 139 20.15 3.95 -2.20
N ASP A 140 20.60 3.56 -3.39
CA ASP A 140 20.32 4.32 -4.59
C ASP A 140 18.85 4.21 -4.96
N GLU A 141 18.28 3.01 -4.86
CA GLU A 141 16.86 2.81 -5.08
C GLU A 141 16.01 3.31 -3.90
N THR A 142 16.41 3.05 -2.66
CA THR A 142 15.56 3.37 -1.51
C THR A 142 15.58 4.84 -1.12
N SER A 143 16.70 5.54 -1.31
CA SER A 143 16.75 6.99 -1.09
C SER A 143 15.87 7.73 -2.09
N LYS A 144 15.77 7.28 -3.36
CA LYS A 144 14.83 7.84 -4.34
C LYS A 144 13.38 7.68 -3.88
N LEU A 145 13.00 6.49 -3.40
CA LEU A 145 11.64 6.22 -2.91
C LEU A 145 11.30 7.04 -1.65
N LEU A 146 12.26 7.22 -0.75
CA LEU A 146 12.04 7.95 0.51
C LEU A 146 12.08 9.49 0.32
N LYS A 147 12.81 9.99 -0.67
CA LYS A 147 12.94 11.44 -0.97
C LYS A 147 11.82 11.98 -1.87
N THR A 148 11.09 11.13 -2.59
CA THR A 148 10.08 11.57 -3.55
C THR A 148 8.68 11.72 -2.93
N LYS A 149 8.43 12.84 -2.26
CA LYS A 149 7.05 13.35 -2.14
C LYS A 149 6.49 13.82 -3.49
N THR A 150 7.36 14.14 -4.45
CA THR A 150 6.96 14.76 -5.72
C THR A 150 6.43 13.79 -6.77
N PHE A 151 6.69 12.48 -6.69
CA PHE A 151 6.28 11.55 -7.76
C PHE A 151 4.83 11.08 -7.59
N ILE A 152 4.43 10.72 -6.37
CA ILE A 152 3.07 10.22 -6.08
C ILE A 152 2.01 11.33 -6.19
N ASP A 153 2.32 12.54 -5.72
CA ASP A 153 1.38 13.68 -5.83
C ASP A 153 1.19 14.13 -7.30
N THR A 154 2.21 13.99 -8.15
CA THR A 154 2.13 14.38 -9.58
C THR A 154 1.41 13.34 -10.43
N GLU A 155 1.59 12.03 -10.16
CA GLU A 155 0.80 10.98 -10.84
C GLU A 155 -0.67 11.02 -10.41
N LEU A 156 -0.99 11.15 -9.12
CA LEU A 156 -2.38 11.25 -8.67
C LEU A 156 -3.07 12.51 -9.19
N GLN A 157 -2.37 13.65 -9.32
CA GLN A 157 -2.91 14.84 -9.95
C GLN A 157 -3.08 14.69 -11.46
N THR A 158 -2.19 13.99 -12.18
CA THR A 158 -2.39 13.75 -13.62
C THR A 158 -3.52 12.76 -13.89
N PHE A 159 -3.71 11.72 -13.06
CA PHE A 159 -4.89 10.84 -13.13
C PHE A 159 -6.19 11.57 -12.75
N SER A 160 -6.18 12.42 -11.71
CA SER A 160 -7.35 13.22 -11.32
C SER A 160 -7.68 14.32 -12.35
N SER A 161 -6.68 14.89 -13.02
CA SER A 161 -6.86 15.90 -14.06
C SER A 161 -7.33 15.31 -15.39
N ALA A 162 -6.94 14.07 -15.69
CA ALA A 162 -7.46 13.32 -16.84
C ALA A 162 -8.92 12.89 -16.64
N ALA A 163 -9.31 12.55 -15.40
CA ALA A 163 -10.70 12.27 -15.05
C ALA A 163 -11.60 13.53 -15.03
N ALA A 164 -11.03 14.73 -14.85
CA ALA A 164 -11.76 15.99 -14.84
C ALA A 164 -11.81 16.72 -16.22
N ARG A 165 -11.18 16.15 -17.26
CA ARG A 165 -11.13 16.74 -18.63
C ARG A 165 -11.68 15.81 -19.72
N CYS A 166 -12.48 14.81 -19.38
CA CYS A 166 -13.25 14.00 -20.35
C CYS A 166 -14.74 13.98 -19.98
#